data_AF-A0A959BJZ1-F1
#
_entry.id   AF-A0A959BJZ1-F1
#
_cell.length_a   1.000
_cell.length_b   1.000
_cell.length_c   1.000
_cell.angle_alpha   90.00
_cell.angle_beta   90.00
_cell.angle_gamma   90.00
#
_symmetry.space_group_name_H-M   'P 1'
#
loop_
_entity.id
_entity.type
_entity.pdbx_description
1 polymer ?
#
loop_
_entity_poly.entity_id
_entity_poly.type
_entity_poly.pdbx_seq_one_letter_code
_entity_poly.pdbx_strand_id
1 'polypeptide(L)'
;LGSPMLPIVRVPWNDAVTIKRVLDSGAHTLLVPFVQNAEEAAAAVAATRYPPEGVRGMAAMSRASKFGTVPDHFRHANKQVGVILQIETPTALANLEAIAAVPGVDALFLGPGDLSGTMGLPGQVGHPDVQAAMHDAARRARAAGIRIGTVMGQVEQVQQMRDAGYHFVGLASDLGLYMRACTGALKQLRDSAPGVHGNY
;
A
#
# COMPACT_ATOMS: atom_id res chain seq x y z
N LEU A 1 0.09 -13.58 22.93
CA LEU A 1 1.08 -13.57 21.83
C LEU A 1 0.50 -12.74 20.69
N GLY A 2 1.08 -11.58 20.41
CA GLY A 2 0.72 -10.73 19.28
C GLY A 2 1.99 -10.08 18.75
N SER A 3 2.13 -10.02 17.43
CA SER A 3 3.21 -9.27 16.80
C SER A 3 2.98 -7.76 17.04
N PRO A 4 4.03 -6.94 17.21
CA PRO A 4 3.89 -5.47 17.21
C PRO A 4 3.52 -4.90 15.83
N MET A 5 3.46 -5.73 14.79
CA MET A 5 3.09 -5.33 13.44
C MET A 5 1.61 -4.93 13.36
N LEU A 6 1.35 -3.77 12.75
CA LEU A 6 0.00 -3.33 12.41
C LEU A 6 -0.39 -3.84 11.01
N PRO A 7 -1.52 -4.56 10.86
CA PRO A 7 -1.94 -5.07 9.56
C PRO A 7 -2.53 -3.95 8.70
N ILE A 8 -2.08 -3.89 7.44
CA ILE A 8 -2.67 -3.06 6.38
C ILE A 8 -3.27 -4.00 5.33
N VAL A 9 -4.53 -3.78 4.95
CA VAL A 9 -5.21 -4.60 3.94
C VAL A 9 -5.37 -3.80 2.65
N ARG A 10 -4.75 -4.24 1.56
CA ARG A 10 -5.05 -3.71 0.23
C ARG A 10 -6.38 -4.28 -0.26
N VAL A 11 -7.37 -3.42 -0.48
CA VAL A 11 -8.64 -3.83 -1.09
C VAL A 11 -8.43 -4.03 -2.60
N PRO A 12 -9.23 -4.89 -3.27
CA PRO A 12 -9.08 -5.12 -4.71
C PRO A 12 -9.44 -3.90 -5.56
N TRP A 13 -10.34 -3.04 -5.06
CA TRP A 13 -10.79 -1.82 -5.73
C TRP A 13 -11.39 -0.83 -4.73
N ASN A 14 -11.55 0.44 -5.15
CA ASN A 14 -12.32 1.45 -4.42
C ASN A 14 -13.83 1.15 -4.50
N ASP A 15 -14.26 0.12 -3.78
CA ASP A 15 -15.64 -0.36 -3.74
C ASP A 15 -16.15 -0.39 -2.29
N ALA A 16 -17.23 0.36 -2.03
CA ALA A 16 -17.77 0.51 -0.69
C ALA A 16 -18.25 -0.83 -0.07
N VAL A 17 -18.74 -1.75 -0.91
CA VAL A 17 -19.20 -3.08 -0.45
C VAL A 17 -18.02 -3.89 0.06
N THR A 18 -16.95 -3.95 -0.71
CA THR A 18 -15.73 -4.67 -0.35
C THR A 18 -15.04 -4.03 0.85
N ILE A 19 -14.91 -2.70 0.86
CA ILE A 19 -14.35 -1.95 1.99
C ILE A 19 -15.10 -2.28 3.28
N LYS A 20 -16.44 -2.24 3.27
CA LYS A 20 -17.25 -2.64 4.43
C LYS A 20 -16.92 -4.05 4.90
N ARG A 21 -16.88 -5.04 3.99
CA ARG A 21 -16.60 -6.44 4.35
C ARG A 21 -15.23 -6.62 4.98
N VAL A 22 -14.21 -5.92 4.46
CA VAL A 22 -12.84 -5.96 4.98
C VAL A 22 -12.78 -5.32 6.37
N LEU A 23 -13.44 -4.18 6.57
CA LEU A 23 -13.49 -3.53 7.88
C LEU A 23 -14.26 -4.37 8.91
N ASP A 24 -15.40 -4.97 8.54
CA ASP A 24 -16.17 -5.85 9.43
C ASP A 24 -15.40 -7.11 9.81
N SER A 25 -14.46 -7.54 8.94
CA SER A 25 -13.50 -8.61 9.23
C SER A 25 -12.38 -8.16 10.19
N GLY A 26 -12.36 -6.90 10.62
CA GLY A 26 -11.48 -6.37 11.66
C GLY A 26 -10.15 -5.78 11.14
N ALA A 27 -10.11 -5.34 9.88
CA ALA A 27 -9.03 -4.49 9.39
C ALA A 27 -9.13 -3.08 10.01
N HIS A 28 -7.99 -2.50 10.40
CA HIS A 28 -7.92 -1.14 10.95
C HIS A 28 -7.22 -0.15 10.01
N THR A 29 -6.56 -0.62 8.96
CA THR A 29 -5.92 0.23 7.97
C THR A 29 -6.11 -0.37 6.59
N LEU A 30 -6.59 0.44 5.65
CA LEU A 30 -6.82 0.04 4.28
C LEU A 30 -5.83 0.74 3.35
N LEU A 31 -5.38 0.01 2.33
CA LEU A 31 -4.71 0.56 1.16
C LEU A 31 -5.68 0.44 -0.02
N VAL A 32 -6.10 1.57 -0.60
CA VAL A 32 -7.06 1.60 -1.71
C VAL A 32 -6.32 1.84 -3.03
N PRO A 33 -6.39 0.91 -4.00
CA PRO A 33 -5.63 0.99 -5.25
C PRO A 33 -6.26 1.99 -6.24
N PHE A 34 -5.47 2.43 -7.24
CA PHE A 34 -5.91 3.18 -8.42
C PHE A 34 -6.77 4.43 -8.15
N VAL A 35 -6.40 5.24 -7.15
CA VAL A 35 -7.12 6.50 -6.88
C VAL A 35 -6.57 7.61 -7.78
N GLN A 36 -7.44 8.20 -8.60
CA GLN A 36 -7.06 9.11 -9.68
C GLN A 36 -7.30 10.59 -9.35
N ASN A 37 -8.22 10.89 -8.43
CA ASN A 37 -8.65 12.26 -8.12
C ASN A 37 -9.25 12.40 -6.71
N ALA A 38 -9.56 13.64 -6.31
CA ALA A 38 -10.10 13.96 -4.99
C ALA A 38 -11.50 13.39 -4.73
N GLU A 39 -12.33 13.21 -5.76
CA GLU A 39 -13.67 12.62 -5.62
C GLU A 39 -13.58 11.13 -5.24
N GLU A 40 -12.72 10.38 -5.95
CA GLU A 40 -12.45 8.97 -5.64
C GLU A 40 -11.81 8.82 -4.24
N ALA A 41 -10.91 9.74 -3.87
CA ALA A 41 -10.33 9.79 -2.53
C ALA A 41 -11.41 10.01 -1.45
N ALA A 42 -12.32 10.96 -1.66
CA ALA A 42 -13.43 11.23 -0.75
C ALA A 42 -14.39 10.04 -0.65
N ALA A 43 -14.67 9.37 -1.77
CA ALA A 43 -15.48 8.16 -1.80
C ALA A 43 -14.83 7.01 -0.99
N ALA A 44 -13.50 6.83 -1.13
CA ALA A 44 -12.75 5.85 -0.37
C ALA A 44 -12.82 6.12 1.15
N VAL A 45 -12.62 7.38 1.57
CA VAL A 45 -12.75 7.78 2.98
C VAL A 45 -14.17 7.53 3.48
N ALA A 46 -15.19 8.01 2.75
CA ALA A 46 -16.59 7.87 3.14
C ALA A 46 -17.00 6.40 3.31
N ALA A 47 -16.48 5.49 2.49
CA ALA A 47 -16.75 4.05 2.60
C ALA A 47 -16.23 3.44 3.92
N THR A 48 -15.28 4.09 4.59
CA THR A 48 -14.73 3.61 5.87
C THR A 48 -15.42 4.14 7.12
N ARG A 49 -16.19 5.24 6.98
CA ARG A 49 -16.79 5.96 8.11
C ARG A 49 -18.28 5.65 8.21
N TYR A 50 -18.77 5.42 9.42
CA TYR A 50 -20.21 5.36 9.72
C TYR A 50 -20.85 6.76 9.60
N PRO A 51 -22.16 6.85 9.32
CA PRO A 51 -22.88 8.13 9.31
C PRO A 51 -22.73 8.93 10.62
N PRO A 52 -22.70 10.27 10.57
CA PRO A 52 -22.86 11.13 9.38
C PRO A 52 -21.56 11.37 8.60
N GLU A 53 -20.41 10.86 9.07
CA GLU A 53 -19.09 11.11 8.46
C GLU A 53 -18.86 10.31 7.16
N GLY A 54 -19.70 9.33 6.86
CA GLY A 54 -19.59 8.53 5.66
C GLY A 54 -20.79 7.59 5.45
N VAL A 55 -20.56 6.54 4.66
CA VAL A 55 -21.59 5.65 4.13
C VAL A 55 -21.37 4.19 4.52
N ARG A 56 -20.45 3.90 5.46
CA ARG A 56 -20.23 2.53 5.95
C ARG A 56 -21.51 1.98 6.57
N GLY A 57 -21.97 0.83 6.08
CA GLY A 57 -23.16 0.16 6.63
C GLY A 57 -22.92 -0.36 8.05
N MET A 58 -23.84 -0.09 8.97
CA MET A 58 -23.75 -0.49 10.38
C MET A 58 -24.03 -1.99 10.57
N ALA A 59 -23.15 -2.67 11.31
CA ALA A 59 -23.33 -4.04 11.75
C ALA A 59 -22.85 -4.17 13.21
N ALA A 60 -23.78 -4.39 14.14
CA ALA A 60 -23.47 -4.41 15.58
C ALA A 60 -22.57 -5.60 15.97
N MET A 61 -22.74 -6.74 15.29
CA MET A 61 -21.98 -7.97 15.55
C MET A 61 -21.08 -8.29 14.37
N SER A 62 -19.79 -7.98 14.51
CA SER A 62 -18.74 -8.35 13.56
C SER A 62 -17.42 -8.57 14.29
N ARG A 63 -16.37 -9.03 13.59
CA ARG A 63 -15.03 -9.13 14.20
C ARG A 63 -14.52 -7.74 14.60
N ALA A 64 -14.88 -6.69 13.86
CA ALA A 64 -14.50 -5.31 14.16
C ALA A 64 -15.03 -4.80 15.51
N SER A 65 -16.26 -5.18 15.88
CA SER A 65 -16.86 -4.84 17.19
C SER A 65 -16.52 -5.85 18.29
N LYS A 66 -15.58 -6.79 18.01
CA LYS A 66 -15.33 -8.00 18.81
C LYS A 66 -16.63 -8.69 19.20
N PHE A 67 -17.50 -8.93 18.23
CA PHE A 67 -18.80 -9.58 18.39
C PHE A 67 -19.72 -8.86 19.38
N GLY A 68 -19.68 -7.52 19.38
CA GLY A 68 -20.50 -6.68 20.26
C GLY A 68 -19.92 -6.44 21.65
N THR A 69 -18.70 -6.89 21.93
CA THR A 69 -18.07 -6.72 23.25
C THR A 69 -17.28 -5.41 23.40
N VAL A 70 -17.06 -4.65 22.31
CA VAL A 70 -16.45 -3.31 22.38
C VAL A 70 -17.52 -2.27 22.74
N PRO A 71 -17.45 -1.62 23.91
CA PRO A 71 -18.37 -0.54 24.27
C PRO A 71 -18.26 0.63 23.30
N ASP A 72 -19.40 1.27 23.00
CA ASP A 72 -19.47 2.47 22.15
C ASP A 72 -18.71 2.34 20.82
N HIS A 73 -18.69 1.13 20.22
CA HIS A 73 -17.92 0.85 19.00
C HIS A 73 -18.17 1.90 17.91
N PHE A 74 -19.44 2.17 17.57
CA PHE A 74 -19.80 3.12 16.51
C PHE A 74 -19.34 4.55 16.78
N ARG A 75 -19.22 4.95 18.04
CA ARG A 75 -18.76 6.29 18.43
C ARG A 75 -17.26 6.50 18.19
N HIS A 76 -16.48 5.41 18.25
CA HIS A 76 -15.01 5.48 18.20
C HIS A 76 -14.43 4.91 16.91
N ALA A 77 -15.12 3.98 16.25
CA ALA A 77 -14.61 3.24 15.09
C ALA A 77 -14.11 4.14 13.95
N ASN A 78 -14.82 5.24 13.67
CA ASN A 78 -14.44 6.19 12.61
C ASN A 78 -13.02 6.74 12.81
N LYS A 79 -12.61 7.01 14.05
CA LYS A 79 -11.29 7.59 14.39
C LYS A 79 -10.16 6.55 14.40
N GLN A 80 -10.49 5.27 14.25
CA GLN A 80 -9.56 4.16 14.38
C GLN A 80 -9.21 3.51 13.04
N VAL A 81 -9.84 3.95 11.94
CA VAL A 81 -9.62 3.39 10.61
C VAL A 81 -8.67 4.29 9.81
N GLY A 82 -7.48 3.78 9.54
CA GLY A 82 -6.50 4.42 8.65
C GLY A 82 -6.84 4.20 7.18
N VAL A 83 -6.70 5.26 6.37
CA VAL A 83 -6.93 5.25 4.92
C VAL A 83 -5.67 5.67 4.19
N ILE A 84 -5.06 4.73 3.47
CA ILE A 84 -3.92 4.95 2.59
C ILE A 84 -4.41 4.86 1.14
N LEU A 85 -4.17 5.90 0.35
CA LEU A 85 -4.58 5.93 -1.06
C LEU A 85 -3.38 5.68 -1.97
N GLN A 86 -3.51 4.71 -2.86
CA GLN A 86 -2.47 4.39 -3.82
C GLN A 86 -2.60 5.28 -5.05
N ILE A 87 -1.54 6.04 -5.32
CA ILE A 87 -1.37 6.90 -6.50
C ILE A 87 -0.36 6.22 -7.42
N GLU A 88 -0.77 5.85 -8.63
CA GLU A 88 0.05 4.95 -9.47
C GLU A 88 -0.11 5.19 -10.96
N THR A 89 -0.58 6.38 -11.32
CA THR A 89 -0.71 6.83 -12.71
C THR A 89 -0.23 8.28 -12.84
N PRO A 90 0.17 8.72 -14.04
CA PRO A 90 0.47 10.13 -14.29
C PRO A 90 -0.68 11.07 -13.92
N THR A 91 -1.93 10.65 -14.13
CA THR A 91 -3.13 11.41 -13.74
C THR A 91 -3.23 11.56 -12.22
N ALA A 92 -3.02 10.47 -11.48
CA ALA A 92 -3.02 10.51 -10.01
C ALA A 92 -1.89 11.41 -9.47
N LEU A 93 -0.71 11.37 -10.09
CA LEU A 93 0.40 12.26 -9.76
C LEU A 93 0.10 13.73 -10.05
N ALA A 94 -0.60 14.05 -11.15
CA ALA A 94 -1.05 15.40 -11.43
C ALA A 94 -2.05 15.91 -10.38
N ASN A 95 -2.85 15.02 -9.80
CA ASN A 95 -3.86 15.32 -8.79
C ASN A 95 -3.38 15.11 -7.33
N LEU A 96 -2.10 14.88 -7.10
CA LEU A 96 -1.55 14.48 -5.80
C LEU A 96 -2.00 15.38 -4.65
N GLU A 97 -1.88 16.70 -4.80
CA GLU A 97 -2.24 17.66 -3.76
C GLU A 97 -3.75 17.67 -3.48
N ALA A 98 -4.57 17.57 -4.53
CA ALA A 98 -6.01 17.52 -4.38
C ALA A 98 -6.46 16.25 -3.66
N ILE A 99 -5.83 15.10 -3.96
CA ILE A 99 -6.05 13.82 -3.27
C ILE A 99 -5.58 13.92 -1.81
N ALA A 100 -4.40 14.48 -1.58
CA ALA A 100 -3.81 14.63 -0.24
C ALA A 100 -4.61 15.56 0.67
N ALA A 101 -5.27 16.57 0.10
CA ALA A 101 -6.07 17.55 0.84
C ALA A 101 -7.43 17.01 1.30
N VAL A 102 -7.85 15.83 0.84
CA VAL A 102 -9.14 15.24 1.23
C VAL A 102 -9.13 14.89 2.72
N PRO A 103 -10.08 15.40 3.54
CA PRO A 103 -10.16 15.05 4.95
C PRO A 103 -10.33 13.54 5.15
N GLY A 104 -9.55 12.97 6.06
CA GLY A 104 -9.57 11.54 6.37
C GLY A 104 -8.63 10.68 5.53
N VAL A 105 -7.87 11.26 4.60
CA VAL A 105 -6.72 10.60 3.98
C VAL A 105 -5.52 10.69 4.92
N ASP A 106 -5.02 9.55 5.38
CA ASP A 106 -3.94 9.50 6.38
C ASP A 106 -2.55 9.42 5.74
N ALA A 107 -2.45 8.81 4.55
CA ALA A 107 -1.22 8.71 3.79
C ALA A 107 -1.48 8.41 2.31
N LEU A 108 -0.47 8.66 1.49
CA LEU A 108 -0.39 8.20 0.12
C LEU A 108 0.55 7.01 -0.01
N PHE A 109 0.36 6.21 -1.05
CA PHE A 109 1.27 5.14 -1.43
C PHE A 109 1.55 5.20 -2.92
N LEU A 110 2.81 5.19 -3.32
CA LEU A 110 3.20 5.19 -4.73
C LEU A 110 3.53 3.75 -5.16
N GLY A 111 2.78 3.21 -6.12
CA GLY A 111 3.00 1.88 -6.70
C GLY A 111 3.97 1.91 -7.88
N PRO A 112 5.24 1.46 -7.77
CA PRO A 112 6.23 1.69 -8.83
C PRO A 112 5.98 0.85 -10.08
N GLY A 113 5.48 -0.38 -9.92
CA GLY A 113 5.18 -1.28 -11.03
C GLY A 113 4.10 -0.71 -11.96
N ASP A 114 2.95 -0.38 -11.39
CA ASP A 114 1.82 0.23 -12.10
C ASP A 114 2.18 1.62 -12.66
N LEU A 115 2.92 2.44 -11.91
CA LEU A 115 3.40 3.73 -12.41
C LEU A 115 4.29 3.56 -13.66
N SER A 116 5.25 2.63 -13.62
CA SER A 116 6.11 2.36 -14.78
C SER A 116 5.29 1.91 -16.00
N GLY A 117 4.29 1.04 -15.80
CA GLY A 117 3.40 0.58 -16.87
C GLY A 117 2.57 1.71 -17.47
N THR A 118 1.96 2.55 -16.63
CA THR A 118 1.11 3.67 -17.07
C THR A 118 1.90 4.84 -17.67
N MET A 119 3.20 4.91 -17.41
CA MET A 119 4.14 5.81 -18.10
C MET A 119 4.64 5.25 -19.45
N GLY A 120 4.18 4.06 -19.87
CA GLY A 120 4.63 3.43 -21.11
C GLY A 120 5.99 2.71 -20.99
N LEU A 121 6.44 2.44 -19.75
CA LEU A 121 7.73 1.85 -19.41
C LEU A 121 7.54 0.56 -18.58
N PRO A 122 6.78 -0.44 -19.07
CA PRO A 122 6.34 -1.58 -18.27
C PRO A 122 7.51 -2.35 -17.65
N GLY A 123 7.51 -2.45 -16.32
CA GLY A 123 8.53 -3.15 -15.55
C GLY A 123 9.85 -2.39 -15.39
N GLN A 124 10.00 -1.23 -16.03
CA GLN A 124 11.23 -0.43 -15.99
C GLN A 124 11.18 0.58 -14.83
N VAL A 125 11.01 0.08 -13.60
CA VAL A 125 10.93 0.94 -12.40
C VAL A 125 12.19 1.80 -12.23
N GLY A 126 13.36 1.30 -12.62
CA GLY A 126 14.63 2.03 -12.57
C GLY A 126 14.84 3.06 -13.68
N HIS A 127 13.88 3.23 -14.61
CA HIS A 127 14.00 4.21 -15.68
C HIS A 127 14.11 5.63 -15.09
N PRO A 128 14.99 6.52 -15.62
CA PRO A 128 15.18 7.87 -15.08
C PRO A 128 13.88 8.66 -14.89
N ASP A 129 12.96 8.59 -15.86
CA ASP A 129 11.67 9.31 -15.77
C ASP A 129 10.77 8.76 -14.65
N VAL A 130 10.77 7.44 -14.45
CA VAL A 130 9.99 6.82 -13.36
C VAL A 130 10.60 7.25 -12.02
N GLN A 131 11.92 7.16 -11.86
CA GLN A 131 12.61 7.59 -10.63
C GLN A 131 12.40 9.09 -10.35
N ALA A 132 12.45 9.94 -11.39
CA ALA A 132 12.17 11.36 -11.27
C ALA A 132 10.73 11.63 -10.80
N ALA A 133 9.75 10.91 -11.34
CA ALA A 133 8.36 11.00 -10.90
C ALA A 133 8.19 10.54 -9.44
N MET A 134 8.87 9.46 -9.03
CA MET A 134 8.87 8.99 -7.64
C MET A 134 9.45 10.04 -6.67
N HIS A 135 10.59 10.64 -7.01
CA HIS A 135 11.22 11.68 -6.20
C HIS A 135 10.38 12.97 -6.14
N ASP A 136 9.77 13.38 -7.26
CA ASP A 136 8.84 14.51 -7.29
C ASP A 136 7.62 14.27 -6.38
N ALA A 137 7.02 13.08 -6.47
CA ALA A 137 5.88 12.70 -5.64
C ALA A 137 6.22 12.77 -4.14
N ALA A 138 7.40 12.28 -3.74
CA ALA A 138 7.84 12.34 -2.35
C ALA A 138 8.01 13.78 -1.85
N ARG A 139 8.63 14.64 -2.67
CA ARG A 139 8.78 16.07 -2.37
C ARG A 139 7.42 16.77 -2.23
N ARG A 140 6.50 16.54 -3.17
CA ARG A 140 5.16 17.16 -3.18
C ARG A 140 4.29 16.68 -2.02
N ALA A 141 4.31 15.39 -1.72
CA ALA A 141 3.61 14.84 -0.55
C ALA A 141 4.10 15.47 0.76
N ARG A 142 5.42 15.62 0.92
CA ARG A 142 6.01 16.33 2.07
C ARG A 142 5.56 17.79 2.13
N ALA A 143 5.56 18.50 0.99
CA ALA A 143 5.11 19.89 0.93
C ALA A 143 3.62 20.04 1.28
N ALA A 144 2.79 19.07 0.90
CA ALA A 144 1.38 18.99 1.26
C ALA A 144 1.13 18.53 2.72
N GLY A 145 2.19 18.18 3.46
CA GLY A 145 2.08 17.73 4.85
C GLY A 145 1.56 16.30 5.02
N ILE A 146 1.52 15.51 3.94
CA ILE A 146 1.03 14.12 3.97
C ILE A 146 2.19 13.12 3.94
N ARG A 147 2.02 12.01 4.68
CA ARG A 147 2.98 10.90 4.62
C ARG A 147 2.81 10.15 3.31
N ILE A 148 3.92 9.66 2.76
CA ILE A 148 3.92 8.86 1.54
C ILE A 148 4.78 7.61 1.73
N GLY A 149 4.31 6.49 1.19
CA GLY A 149 5.04 5.23 1.17
C GLY A 149 5.18 4.63 -0.23
N THR A 150 5.97 3.56 -0.32
CA THR A 150 6.16 2.79 -1.55
C THR A 150 6.62 1.36 -1.22
N VAL A 151 6.98 0.57 -2.23
CA VAL A 151 7.54 -0.79 -2.07
C VAL A 151 8.78 -0.93 -2.94
N MET A 152 9.82 -1.55 -2.40
CA MET A 152 11.06 -1.85 -3.11
C MET A 152 11.47 -3.30 -2.92
N GLY A 153 12.12 -3.88 -3.93
CA GLY A 153 12.49 -5.29 -3.93
C GLY A 153 13.68 -5.62 -3.02
N GLN A 154 14.58 -4.65 -2.86
CA GLN A 154 15.91 -4.81 -2.23
C GLN A 154 16.15 -3.75 -1.13
N VAL A 155 17.04 -4.08 -0.19
CA VAL A 155 17.32 -3.25 1.00
C VAL A 155 17.92 -1.89 0.62
N GLU A 156 18.83 -1.88 -0.36
CA GLU A 156 19.52 -0.67 -0.81
C GLU A 156 18.51 0.34 -1.40
N GLN A 157 17.57 -0.16 -2.19
CA GLN A 157 16.48 0.64 -2.76
C GLN A 157 15.53 1.18 -1.68
N VAL A 158 15.29 0.40 -0.62
CA VAL A 158 14.52 0.89 0.54
C VAL A 158 15.21 2.08 1.18
N GLN A 159 16.53 2.03 1.40
CA GLN A 159 17.26 3.18 1.96
C GLN A 159 17.20 4.39 1.04
N GLN A 160 17.43 4.19 -0.27
CA GLN A 160 17.30 5.27 -1.26
C GLN A 160 15.93 5.96 -1.21
N MET A 161 14.83 5.20 -1.08
CA MET A 161 13.50 5.79 -0.95
C MET A 161 13.30 6.53 0.37
N ARG A 162 13.84 6.02 1.48
CA ARG A 162 13.80 6.74 2.76
C ARG A 162 14.54 8.07 2.67
N ASP A 163 15.72 8.07 2.07
CA ASP A 163 16.54 9.28 1.85
C ASP A 163 15.83 10.27 0.91
N ALA A 164 15.07 9.76 -0.08
CA ALA A 164 14.22 10.56 -0.95
C ALA A 164 12.96 11.13 -0.27
N GLY A 165 12.70 10.78 1.00
CA GLY A 165 11.61 11.34 1.80
C GLY A 165 10.37 10.46 1.96
N TYR A 166 10.43 9.18 1.57
CA TYR A 166 9.36 8.23 1.86
C TYR A 166 9.35 7.86 3.36
N HIS A 167 8.15 7.86 3.95
CA HIS A 167 7.94 7.68 5.38
C HIS A 167 7.80 6.21 5.77
N PHE A 168 7.30 5.38 4.85
CA PHE A 168 7.15 3.95 5.04
C PHE A 168 7.41 3.23 3.72
N VAL A 169 8.22 2.17 3.76
CA VAL A 169 8.60 1.43 2.56
C VAL A 169 8.43 -0.06 2.81
N GLY A 170 7.65 -0.72 1.97
CA GLY A 170 7.57 -2.18 1.96
C GLY A 170 8.89 -2.77 1.48
N LEU A 171 9.51 -3.61 2.29
CA LEU A 171 10.70 -4.37 1.90
C LEU A 171 10.28 -5.72 1.32
N ALA A 172 10.25 -5.79 -0.01
CA ALA A 172 9.85 -6.96 -0.77
C ALA A 172 8.46 -7.50 -0.38
N SER A 173 8.14 -8.69 -0.88
CA SER A 173 7.05 -9.52 -0.39
C SER A 173 7.62 -10.77 0.26
N ASP A 174 6.83 -11.42 1.10
CA ASP A 174 7.09 -12.76 1.63
C ASP A 174 7.39 -13.76 0.51
N LEU A 175 6.59 -13.78 -0.54
CA LEU A 175 6.79 -14.62 -1.72
C LEU A 175 8.09 -14.27 -2.44
N GLY A 176 8.40 -12.98 -2.61
CA GLY A 176 9.62 -12.52 -3.25
C GLY A 176 10.87 -12.92 -2.47
N LEU A 177 10.84 -12.79 -1.15
CA LEU A 177 11.91 -13.24 -0.25
C LEU A 177 12.08 -14.75 -0.28
N TYR A 178 10.98 -15.49 -0.19
CA TYR A 178 10.96 -16.95 -0.24
C TYR A 178 11.55 -17.48 -1.56
N MET A 179 11.10 -16.93 -2.69
CA MET A 179 11.59 -17.34 -4.01
C MET A 179 13.08 -17.03 -4.22
N ARG A 180 13.59 -15.90 -3.70
CA ARG A 180 15.03 -15.61 -3.74
C ARG A 180 15.84 -16.60 -2.91
N ALA A 181 15.36 -16.97 -1.73
CA ALA A 181 16.03 -17.96 -0.88
C ALA A 181 16.07 -19.34 -1.55
N CYS A 182 14.94 -19.82 -2.07
CA CYS A 182 14.86 -21.12 -2.75
C CYS A 182 15.74 -21.17 -4.01
N THR A 183 15.68 -20.14 -4.86
CA THR A 183 16.49 -20.11 -6.08
C THR A 183 17.99 -19.98 -5.77
N GLY A 184 18.37 -19.22 -4.75
CA GLY A 184 19.74 -19.14 -4.25
C GLY A 184 20.28 -20.49 -3.76
N ALA A 185 19.50 -21.22 -2.96
CA ALA A 185 19.89 -22.55 -2.48
C ALA A 185 20.08 -23.56 -3.63
N LEU A 186 19.17 -23.56 -4.61
CA LEU A 186 19.28 -24.42 -5.79
C LEU A 186 20.52 -24.08 -6.63
N LYS A 187 20.85 -22.79 -6.76
CA LYS A 187 22.06 -22.37 -7.47
C LYS A 187 23.32 -22.91 -6.78
N GLN A 188 23.41 -22.79 -5.46
CA GLN A 188 24.55 -23.30 -4.69
C GLN A 188 24.74 -24.81 -4.86
N LEU A 189 23.65 -25.59 -4.84
CA LEU A 189 23.71 -27.03 -5.08
C LEU A 189 24.21 -27.38 -6.48
N ARG A 190 23.79 -26.62 -7.50
CA ARG A 190 24.22 -26.81 -8.89
C ARG A 190 25.69 -26.44 -9.09
N ASP A 191 26.12 -25.34 -8.50
CA ASP A 191 27.52 -24.88 -8.60
C ASP A 191 28.49 -25.78 -7.82
N SER A 192 28.00 -26.45 -6.78
CA SER A 192 28.78 -27.39 -5.95
C SER A 192 28.83 -28.80 -6.53
N ALA A 193 28.06 -29.09 -7.60
CA ALA A 193 28.16 -30.36 -8.29
C ALA A 193 29.53 -30.45 -8.96
N PRO A 194 30.36 -31.49 -8.69
CA PRO A 194 31.59 -31.69 -9.42
C PRO A 194 31.27 -31.69 -10.91
N GLY A 195 32.01 -30.90 -11.69
CA GLY A 195 31.96 -31.01 -13.14
C GLY A 195 32.06 -32.49 -13.48
N VAL A 196 31.15 -32.99 -14.32
CA VAL A 196 31.20 -34.37 -14.82
C VAL A 196 32.48 -34.47 -15.66
N HIS A 197 33.60 -34.69 -14.96
CA HIS A 197 34.86 -35.12 -15.51
C HIS A 197 34.78 -36.64 -15.56
N GLY A 198 34.69 -37.19 -16.76
CA GLY A 198 34.86 -38.62 -16.96
C GLY A 198 34.14 -39.14 -18.19
N ASN A 199 34.88 -39.15 -19.29
CA ASN A 199 34.63 -39.91 -20.50
C ASN A 199 33.98 -41.29 -20.22
N TYR A 200 32.89 -41.57 -20.92
CA TYR A 200 32.63 -42.88 -21.50
C TYR A 200 32.45 -42.68 -23.01
#